data_AF-A0A428QEX0-F1
#
_entry.id   AF-A0A428QEX0-F1
#
_cell.length_a   1.000
_cell.length_b   1.000
_cell.length_c   1.000
_cell.angle_alpha   90.00
_cell.angle_beta   90.00
_cell.angle_gamma   90.00
#
_symmetry.space_group_name_H-M   'P 1'
#
loop_
_entity.id
_entity.type
_entity.pdbx_description
1 polymer ?
#
loop_
_entity_poly.entity_id
_entity_poly.type
_entity_poly.pdbx_seq_one_letter_code
_entity_poly.pdbx_strand_id
1 'polypeptide(L)'
;MRPSALFSVAFATSVLAHGGANSQKPVVDKNADWMTRHMAEEHHVQGWDPDSFFTLHDYNSDGWWQAAELMRTYGLFDDSNKDMEQKKKDEVLDILLGLLDTDADFSVSRKEWMAYVDAGKTLPDLGTGPGHHGDDEYEYEIHHWEKYHDENTKLEDLTHPEDIEHFKKHDEMEDAEERLEAMQKLAIVESNIPQKFRRQA
;
A
#
# COMPACT_ATOMS: atom_id res chain seq x y z
N MET A 1 -59.82 -14.06 4.79
CA MET A 1 -58.36 -14.24 4.81
C MET A 1 -57.83 -13.81 3.44
N ARG A 2 -57.06 -12.73 3.36
CA ARG A 2 -56.49 -12.21 2.10
C ARG A 2 -54.99 -12.55 2.09
N PRO A 3 -54.45 -13.22 1.07
CA PRO A 3 -53.01 -13.42 0.99
C PRO A 3 -52.37 -12.15 0.44
N SER A 4 -51.55 -11.48 1.24
CA SER A 4 -50.65 -10.44 0.76
C SER A 4 -49.42 -11.12 0.18
N ALA A 5 -49.23 -11.03 -1.13
CA ALA A 5 -48.00 -11.44 -1.79
C ALA A 5 -46.95 -10.32 -1.59
N LEU A 6 -45.91 -10.61 -0.82
CA LEU A 6 -44.71 -9.78 -0.73
C LEU A 6 -43.81 -10.10 -1.91
N PHE A 7 -43.66 -9.15 -2.84
CA PHE A 7 -42.62 -9.19 -3.85
C PHE A 7 -41.35 -8.58 -3.27
N SER A 8 -40.38 -9.42 -2.92
CA SER A 8 -39.01 -8.99 -2.62
C SER A 8 -38.29 -8.74 -3.95
N VAL A 9 -38.05 -7.47 -4.28
CA VAL A 9 -37.17 -7.10 -5.40
C VAL A 9 -35.74 -7.09 -4.87
N ALA A 10 -34.94 -8.08 -5.26
CA ALA A 10 -33.50 -8.07 -5.02
C ALA A 10 -32.84 -7.16 -6.07
N PHE A 11 -32.29 -6.02 -5.62
CA PHE A 11 -31.37 -5.22 -6.42
C PHE A 11 -30.01 -5.92 -6.41
N ALA A 12 -29.70 -6.67 -7.46
CA ALA A 12 -28.32 -7.04 -7.77
C ALA A 12 -27.69 -5.86 -8.52
N THR A 13 -27.09 -4.92 -7.78
CA THR A 13 -26.19 -3.94 -8.38
C THR A 13 -24.88 -4.64 -8.70
N SER A 14 -24.66 -4.94 -9.97
CA SER A 14 -23.34 -5.28 -10.49
C SER A 14 -22.42 -4.08 -10.25
N VAL A 15 -21.54 -4.17 -9.27
CA VAL A 15 -20.44 -3.22 -9.13
C VAL A 15 -19.43 -3.62 -10.22
N LEU A 16 -19.50 -2.97 -11.37
CA LEU A 16 -18.41 -3.03 -12.35
C LEU A 16 -17.29 -2.14 -11.84
N ALA A 17 -16.31 -2.72 -11.14
CA ALA A 17 -14.99 -2.12 -11.03
C ALA A 17 -14.42 -1.98 -12.45
N HIS A 18 -14.23 -0.74 -12.92
CA HIS A 18 -13.63 -0.47 -14.22
C HIS A 18 -12.11 -0.44 -14.06
N GLY A 19 -11.45 -1.59 -14.18
CA GLY A 19 -10.02 -1.67 -14.48
C GLY A 19 -9.84 -1.74 -16.01
N GLY A 20 -9.92 -0.60 -16.68
CA GLY A 20 -9.65 -0.53 -18.12
C GLY A 20 -8.14 -0.43 -18.36
N ALA A 21 -7.60 -1.32 -19.19
CA ALA A 21 -6.18 -1.48 -19.54
C ALA A 21 -5.54 -0.30 -20.31
N ASN A 22 -5.83 0.94 -19.91
CA ASN A 22 -5.19 2.16 -20.39
C ASN A 22 -5.23 3.24 -19.29
N SER A 23 -4.83 2.85 -18.07
CA SER A 23 -4.52 3.77 -16.98
C SER A 23 -3.21 4.49 -17.34
N GLN A 24 -3.27 5.49 -18.22
CA GLN A 24 -2.09 6.36 -18.36
C GLN A 24 -1.96 7.18 -17.08
N LYS A 25 -0.78 7.08 -16.44
CA LYS A 25 -0.40 7.92 -15.30
C LYS A 25 -0.85 9.36 -15.52
N PRO A 26 -1.64 9.93 -14.59
CA PRO A 26 -1.98 11.34 -14.58
C PRO A 26 -0.81 12.26 -14.93
N VAL A 27 -0.98 13.16 -15.90
CA VAL A 27 0.02 14.21 -16.16
C VAL A 27 0.00 15.20 -14.99
N VAL A 28 1.11 15.33 -14.27
CA VAL A 28 1.26 16.24 -13.13
C VAL A 28 2.13 17.45 -13.52
N ASP A 29 1.76 18.64 -13.03
CA ASP A 29 2.62 19.82 -13.18
C ASP A 29 3.96 19.59 -12.44
N LYS A 30 5.07 19.93 -13.09
CA LYS A 30 6.42 19.78 -12.50
C LYS A 30 6.63 20.55 -11.18
N ASN A 31 5.81 21.56 -10.91
CA ASN A 31 5.85 22.37 -9.69
C ASN A 31 4.70 22.03 -8.73
N ALA A 32 3.95 20.95 -8.99
CA ALA A 32 2.91 20.49 -8.08
C ALA A 32 3.52 20.15 -6.72
N ASP A 33 2.73 20.38 -5.66
CA ASP A 33 3.12 19.99 -4.31
C ASP A 33 3.28 18.46 -4.21
N TRP A 34 3.90 18.02 -3.11
CA TRP A 34 4.17 16.60 -2.89
C TRP A 34 2.89 15.76 -2.85
N MET A 35 1.80 16.25 -2.22
CA MET A 35 0.56 15.48 -2.14
C MET A 35 -0.08 15.29 -3.51
N THR A 36 -0.06 16.33 -4.36
CA THR A 36 -0.58 16.24 -5.72
C THR A 36 0.21 15.25 -6.56
N ARG A 37 1.55 15.25 -6.45
CA ARG A 37 2.41 14.26 -7.13
C ARG A 37 2.15 12.85 -6.60
N HIS A 38 2.14 12.68 -5.29
CA HIS A 38 1.86 11.41 -4.62
C HIS A 38 0.53 10.79 -5.04
N MET A 39 -0.56 11.54 -4.99
CA MET A 39 -1.89 11.06 -5.40
C MET A 39 -1.95 10.65 -6.88
N ALA A 40 -1.18 11.32 -7.72
CA ALA A 40 -1.11 11.03 -9.14
C ALA A 40 -0.20 9.85 -9.46
N GLU A 41 0.96 9.74 -8.81
CA GLU A 41 1.99 8.73 -9.08
C GLU A 41 1.66 7.38 -8.43
N GLU A 42 1.05 7.40 -7.25
CA GLU A 42 0.78 6.20 -6.46
C GLU A 42 -0.67 5.70 -6.55
N HIS A 43 -1.64 6.64 -6.58
CA HIS A 43 -3.07 6.30 -6.60
C HIS A 43 -3.69 6.46 -7.98
N HIS A 44 -2.96 7.00 -8.97
CA HIS A 44 -3.48 7.36 -10.30
C HIS A 44 -4.74 8.25 -10.23
N VAL A 45 -4.89 9.06 -9.18
CA VAL A 45 -6.05 9.93 -8.96
C VAL A 45 -5.70 11.38 -9.28
N GLN A 46 -6.49 11.98 -10.18
CA GLN A 46 -6.60 13.44 -10.33
C GLN A 46 -7.87 13.96 -9.69
N GLY A 47 -7.83 15.17 -9.12
CA GLY A 47 -9.02 15.81 -8.57
C GLY A 47 -9.52 15.14 -7.30
N TRP A 48 -8.64 15.04 -6.31
CA TRP A 48 -8.95 14.57 -4.96
C TRP A 48 -9.28 15.75 -4.04
N ASP A 49 -9.94 15.46 -2.92
CA ASP A 49 -10.15 16.40 -1.83
C ASP A 49 -9.43 15.94 -0.55
N PRO A 50 -9.24 16.82 0.45
CA PRO A 50 -8.53 16.41 1.66
C PRO A 50 -9.17 15.25 2.42
N ASP A 51 -10.48 15.05 2.32
CA ASP A 51 -11.19 13.96 3.00
C ASP A 51 -10.85 12.61 2.37
N SER A 52 -10.79 12.56 1.04
CA SER A 52 -10.33 11.40 0.27
C SER A 52 -8.86 11.10 0.53
N PHE A 53 -8.00 12.13 0.61
CA PHE A 53 -6.59 11.94 1.00
C PHE A 53 -6.49 11.35 2.40
N PHE A 54 -7.27 11.84 3.37
CA PHE A 54 -7.29 11.25 4.72
C PHE A 54 -7.65 9.77 4.69
N THR A 55 -8.77 9.47 4.02
CA THR A 55 -9.38 8.14 4.01
C THR A 55 -8.52 7.10 3.30
N LEU A 56 -7.81 7.47 2.23
CA LEU A 56 -6.93 6.55 1.51
C LEU A 56 -5.70 6.13 2.31
N HIS A 57 -5.24 6.97 3.24
CA HIS A 57 -4.03 6.73 4.04
C HIS A 57 -4.34 6.30 5.48
N ASP A 58 -5.61 6.15 5.82
CA ASP A 58 -6.11 5.47 7.01
C ASP A 58 -6.22 3.97 6.68
N TYR A 59 -5.07 3.30 6.65
CA TYR A 59 -4.90 1.95 6.11
C TYR A 59 -5.67 0.90 6.92
N ASN A 60 -5.84 1.14 8.22
CA ASN A 60 -6.60 0.25 9.08
C ASN A 60 -8.08 0.69 9.25
N SER A 61 -8.45 1.85 8.69
CA SER A 61 -9.80 2.44 8.72
C SER A 61 -10.34 2.71 10.12
N ASP A 62 -9.47 3.09 11.07
CA ASP A 62 -9.85 3.41 12.45
C ASP A 62 -10.13 4.91 12.68
N GLY A 63 -9.90 5.75 11.67
CA GLY A 63 -10.18 7.18 11.68
C GLY A 63 -9.01 8.06 12.13
N TRP A 64 -7.82 7.48 12.27
CA TRP A 64 -6.60 8.16 12.72
C TRP A 64 -5.43 7.77 11.83
N TRP A 65 -4.47 8.66 11.63
CA TRP A 65 -3.16 8.24 11.12
C TRP A 65 -2.21 8.03 12.27
N GLN A 66 -1.80 6.78 12.45
CA GLN A 66 -0.79 6.39 13.41
C GLN A 66 0.61 6.55 12.80
N ALA A 67 1.64 6.50 13.65
CA ALA A 67 3.04 6.62 13.20
C ALA A 67 3.38 5.70 12.01
N ALA A 68 2.94 4.44 12.05
CA ALA A 68 3.19 3.49 10.97
C ALA A 68 2.54 3.91 9.64
N GLU A 69 1.35 4.52 9.67
CA GLU A 69 0.62 4.94 8.48
C GLU A 69 1.22 6.22 7.88
N LEU A 70 1.68 7.15 8.73
CA LEU A 70 2.45 8.32 8.30
C LEU A 70 3.76 7.89 7.61
N MET A 71 4.48 6.96 8.22
CA MET A 71 5.73 6.42 7.68
C MET A 71 5.51 5.62 6.39
N ARG A 72 4.44 4.83 6.32
CA ARG A 72 4.06 4.08 5.11
C ARG A 72 3.72 5.02 3.96
N THR A 73 2.89 6.03 4.21
CA THR A 73 2.52 7.06 3.22
C THR A 73 3.76 7.75 2.64
N TYR A 74 4.82 7.94 3.44
CA TYR A 74 6.10 8.48 2.97
C TYR A 74 7.07 7.44 2.39
N GLY A 75 6.65 6.20 2.18
CA GLY A 75 7.47 5.15 1.57
C GLY A 75 8.59 4.62 2.46
N LEU A 76 8.57 4.86 3.77
CA LEU A 76 9.71 4.54 4.64
C LEU A 76 9.94 3.04 4.86
N PHE A 77 8.94 2.21 4.55
CA PHE A 77 9.03 0.75 4.62
C PHE A 77 9.27 0.10 3.26
N ASP A 78 9.26 0.88 2.18
CA ASP A 78 9.50 0.39 0.83
C ASP A 78 10.98 0.02 0.61
N ASP A 79 11.22 -0.93 -0.31
CA ASP A 79 12.57 -1.41 -0.63
C ASP A 79 13.46 -0.30 -1.21
N SER A 80 12.90 0.73 -1.85
CA SER A 80 13.65 1.92 -2.30
C SER A 80 14.27 2.70 -1.13
N ASN A 81 13.70 2.57 0.08
CA ASN A 81 14.18 3.20 1.31
C ASN A 81 14.81 2.20 2.30
N LYS A 82 15.18 0.98 1.84
CA LYS A 82 15.81 -0.04 2.69
C LYS A 82 17.16 0.38 3.29
N ASP A 83 17.90 1.22 2.57
CA ASP A 83 19.23 1.71 2.99
C ASP A 83 19.15 3.00 3.82
N MET A 84 17.95 3.54 4.05
CA MET A 84 17.74 4.71 4.90
C MET A 84 17.96 4.36 6.37
N GLU A 85 18.83 5.09 7.06
CA GLU A 85 19.07 4.92 8.49
C GLU A 85 17.80 5.12 9.30
N GLN A 86 17.60 4.31 10.35
CA GLN A 86 16.42 4.41 11.23
C GLN A 86 16.24 5.81 11.79
N LYS A 87 17.34 6.47 12.19
CA LYS A 87 17.30 7.85 12.68
C LYS A 87 16.66 8.81 11.66
N LYS A 88 16.91 8.61 10.37
CA LYS A 88 16.32 9.44 9.32
C LYS A 88 14.83 9.19 9.15
N LYS A 89 14.39 7.93 9.32
CA LYS A 89 12.97 7.55 9.34
C LYS A 89 12.25 8.18 10.53
N ASP A 90 12.90 8.18 11.70
CA ASP A 90 12.39 8.82 12.92
C ASP A 90 12.29 10.35 12.74
N GLU A 91 13.30 10.99 12.12
CA GLU A 91 13.26 12.42 11.79
C GLU A 91 12.08 12.79 10.88
N VAL A 92 11.74 11.93 9.91
CA VAL A 92 10.56 12.12 9.05
C VAL A 92 9.28 12.07 9.89
N LEU A 93 9.13 11.06 10.74
CA LEU A 93 7.97 10.93 11.63
C LEU A 93 7.84 12.14 12.58
N ASP A 94 8.94 12.58 13.19
CA ASP A 94 8.97 13.73 14.10
C ASP A 94 8.52 15.03 13.40
N ILE A 95 8.94 15.22 12.14
CA ILE A 95 8.50 16.36 11.33
C ILE A 95 6.99 16.30 11.08
N LEU A 96 6.46 15.12 10.72
CA LEU A 96 5.04 14.96 10.41
C LEU A 96 4.16 15.15 11.64
N LEU A 97 4.49 14.52 12.76
CA LEU A 97 3.79 14.73 14.03
C LEU A 97 3.87 16.19 14.46
N GLY A 98 5.04 16.84 14.37
CA GLY A 98 5.19 18.25 14.70
C GLY A 98 4.38 19.21 13.81
N LEU A 99 3.95 18.76 12.62
CA LEU A 99 3.10 19.54 11.72
C LEU A 99 1.59 19.30 11.96
N LEU A 100 1.22 18.08 12.32
CA LEU A 100 -0.15 17.58 12.26
C LEU A 100 -0.77 17.29 13.64
N ASP A 101 -0.01 16.68 14.55
CA ASP A 101 -0.47 16.27 15.88
C ASP A 101 -0.45 17.48 16.82
N THR A 102 -1.63 18.06 17.05
CA THR A 102 -1.78 19.32 17.80
C THR A 102 -2.08 19.11 19.28
N ASP A 103 -2.52 17.92 19.67
CA ASP A 103 -2.79 17.56 21.06
C ASP A 103 -1.74 16.61 21.67
N ALA A 104 -0.73 16.22 20.89
CA ALA A 104 0.43 15.42 21.27
C ALA A 104 0.06 14.01 21.73
N ASP A 105 -0.93 13.39 21.09
CA ASP A 105 -1.36 12.02 21.37
C ASP A 105 -0.64 10.95 20.52
N PHE A 106 0.32 11.37 19.68
CA PHE A 106 1.08 10.55 18.73
C PHE A 106 0.25 9.93 17.61
N SER A 107 -0.92 10.50 17.34
CA SER A 107 -1.75 10.19 16.18
C SER A 107 -2.27 11.46 15.53
N VAL A 108 -2.78 11.36 14.31
CA VAL A 108 -3.38 12.50 13.62
C VAL A 108 -4.85 12.19 13.38
N SER A 109 -5.72 12.94 14.03
CA SER A 109 -7.15 12.86 13.80
C SER A 109 -7.53 13.48 12.45
N ARG A 110 -8.68 13.05 11.90
CA ARG A 110 -9.29 13.72 10.75
C ARG A 110 -9.49 15.23 10.99
N LYS A 111 -9.80 15.64 12.23
CA LYS A 111 -10.01 17.05 12.57
C LYS A 111 -8.72 17.86 12.44
N GLU A 112 -7.61 17.33 12.93
CA GLU A 112 -6.30 17.97 12.84
C GLU A 112 -5.82 18.07 11.41
N TRP A 113 -5.99 16.98 10.66
CA TRP A 113 -5.74 16.96 9.23
C TRP A 113 -6.51 18.07 8.50
N MET A 114 -7.83 18.15 8.71
CA MET A 114 -8.66 19.18 8.09
C MET A 114 -8.24 20.59 8.50
N ALA A 115 -7.92 20.81 9.78
CA ALA A 115 -7.43 22.10 10.26
C ALA A 115 -6.09 22.50 9.61
N TYR A 116 -5.21 21.53 9.35
CA TYR A 116 -3.92 21.75 8.69
C TYR A 116 -4.10 22.20 7.24
N VAL A 117 -4.92 21.51 6.46
CA VAL A 117 -5.17 21.83 5.04
C VAL A 117 -6.03 23.10 4.87
N ASP A 118 -7.01 23.33 5.75
CA ASP A 118 -7.85 24.55 5.75
C ASP A 118 -7.02 25.81 6.02
N ALA A 119 -5.88 25.67 6.69
CA ALA A 119 -4.89 26.74 6.85
C ALA A 119 -4.04 26.98 5.58
N GLY A 120 -4.34 26.32 4.47
CA GLY A 120 -3.64 26.43 3.19
C GLY A 120 -2.29 25.72 3.16
N LYS A 121 -2.06 24.76 4.06
CA LYS A 121 -0.81 24.00 4.12
C LYS A 121 -0.91 22.70 3.31
N THR A 122 0.24 22.19 2.89
CA THR A 122 0.40 20.91 2.20
C THR A 122 1.50 20.11 2.90
N LEU A 123 1.41 18.79 2.84
CA LEU A 123 2.49 17.92 3.31
C LEU A 123 3.78 18.22 2.54
N PRO A 124 4.93 18.30 3.24
CA PRO A 124 6.21 18.64 2.62
C PRO A 124 6.80 17.45 1.86
N ASP A 125 7.56 17.75 0.81
CA ASP A 125 8.49 16.78 0.23
C ASP A 125 9.69 16.62 1.18
N LEU A 126 9.87 15.43 1.74
CA LEU A 126 10.95 15.11 2.67
C LEU A 126 12.09 14.32 2.02
N GLY A 127 12.05 14.17 0.69
CA GLY A 127 13.09 13.47 -0.07
C GLY A 127 13.07 11.96 0.11
N THR A 128 11.91 11.37 0.44
CA THR A 128 11.73 9.93 0.62
C THR A 128 11.21 9.23 -0.64
N GLY A 129 10.91 10.00 -1.69
CA GLY A 129 10.32 9.49 -2.93
C GLY A 129 8.83 9.86 -3.06
N PRO A 130 8.12 9.23 -4.01
CA PRO A 130 6.71 9.51 -4.26
C PRO A 130 5.81 9.03 -3.13
N GLY A 131 6.20 8.02 -2.36
CA GLY A 131 5.40 7.40 -1.31
C GLY A 131 5.42 5.88 -1.46
N HIS A 132 4.49 5.21 -0.79
CA HIS A 132 4.19 3.80 -1.03
C HIS A 132 2.79 3.48 -0.48
N HIS A 133 1.94 2.78 -1.25
CA HIS A 133 0.57 2.43 -0.83
C HIS A 133 0.25 0.95 -1.02
N GLY A 134 0.86 0.32 -2.02
CA GLY A 134 0.55 -1.03 -2.45
C GLY A 134 1.20 -2.14 -1.62
N ASP A 135 1.07 -3.35 -2.12
CA ASP A 135 2.02 -4.43 -1.90
C ASP A 135 3.03 -4.46 -3.06
N ASP A 136 4.01 -5.35 -2.99
CA ASP A 136 5.06 -5.48 -4.00
C ASP A 136 4.52 -5.71 -5.43
N GLU A 137 3.35 -6.36 -5.56
CA GLU A 137 2.70 -6.62 -6.84
C GLU A 137 2.14 -5.32 -7.43
N TYR A 138 1.39 -4.58 -6.62
CA TYR A 138 0.81 -3.31 -7.06
C TYR A 138 1.89 -2.29 -7.41
N GLU A 139 2.95 -2.17 -6.60
CA GLU A 139 4.06 -1.24 -6.87
C GLU A 139 4.81 -1.59 -8.16
N TYR A 140 5.05 -2.88 -8.42
CA TYR A 140 5.62 -3.33 -9.69
C TYR A 140 4.72 -2.97 -10.87
N GLU A 141 3.41 -3.21 -10.75
CA GLU A 141 2.43 -2.89 -11.80
C GLU A 141 2.45 -1.39 -12.14
N ILE A 142 2.30 -0.52 -11.13
CA ILE A 142 2.13 0.90 -11.38
C ILE A 142 3.45 1.62 -11.71
N HIS A 143 4.59 1.22 -11.13
CA HIS A 143 5.84 1.97 -11.31
C HIS A 143 6.75 1.42 -12.39
N HIS A 144 6.68 0.12 -12.64
CA HIS A 144 7.53 -0.54 -13.60
C HIS A 144 6.76 -1.04 -14.81
N TRP A 145 5.73 -1.86 -14.61
CA TRP A 145 4.96 -2.45 -15.72
C TRP A 145 4.35 -1.37 -16.60
N GLU A 146 3.50 -0.48 -16.08
CA GLU A 146 2.86 0.57 -16.90
C GLU A 146 3.85 1.50 -17.63
N LYS A 147 5.10 1.58 -17.13
CA LYS A 147 6.14 2.45 -17.68
C LYS A 147 6.91 1.80 -18.83
N TYR A 148 7.20 0.51 -18.73
CA TYR A 148 8.10 -0.19 -19.66
C TYR A 148 7.42 -1.29 -20.46
N HIS A 149 6.22 -1.70 -20.04
CA HIS A 149 5.47 -2.83 -20.57
C HIS A 149 4.01 -2.44 -20.86
N ASP A 150 3.37 -3.22 -21.73
CA ASP A 150 1.96 -3.08 -22.05
C ASP A 150 1.35 -4.44 -22.44
N GLU A 151 0.09 -4.44 -22.90
CA GLU A 151 -0.63 -5.66 -23.30
C GLU A 151 0.05 -6.45 -24.46
N ASN A 152 0.98 -5.85 -25.17
CA ASN A 152 1.76 -6.46 -26.24
C ASN A 152 3.15 -6.94 -25.80
N THR A 153 3.54 -6.65 -24.55
CA THR A 153 4.78 -7.16 -23.95
C THR A 153 4.80 -8.68 -23.98
N LYS A 154 5.91 -9.25 -24.44
CA LYS A 154 6.13 -10.70 -24.46
C LYS A 154 7.08 -11.10 -23.34
N LEU A 155 7.13 -12.41 -23.07
CA LEU A 155 8.03 -12.95 -22.06
C LEU A 155 9.51 -12.60 -22.33
N GLU A 156 9.91 -12.57 -23.61
CA GLU A 156 11.26 -12.16 -23.99
C GLU A 156 11.60 -10.69 -23.74
N ASP A 157 10.60 -9.83 -23.51
CA ASP A 157 10.78 -8.40 -23.24
C ASP A 157 10.96 -8.11 -21.73
N LEU A 158 10.56 -9.06 -20.86
CA LEU A 158 10.67 -8.99 -19.40
C LEU A 158 12.11 -9.22 -18.91
N THR A 159 12.96 -8.24 -19.18
CA THR A 159 14.41 -8.34 -19.01
C THR A 159 15.03 -7.20 -18.20
N HIS A 160 14.23 -6.24 -17.74
CA HIS A 160 14.71 -5.20 -16.84
C HIS A 160 15.15 -5.83 -15.51
N PRO A 161 16.15 -5.26 -14.83
CA PRO A 161 16.56 -5.73 -13.50
C PRO A 161 15.38 -5.87 -12.53
N GLU A 162 14.44 -4.92 -12.57
CA GLU A 162 13.22 -4.91 -11.77
C GLU A 162 12.26 -6.07 -12.13
N ASP A 163 12.11 -6.41 -13.43
CA ASP A 163 11.34 -7.60 -13.87
C ASP A 163 11.94 -8.87 -13.24
N ILE A 164 13.27 -9.02 -13.35
CA ILE A 164 13.98 -10.21 -12.89
C ILE A 164 13.89 -10.34 -11.37
N GLU A 165 14.08 -9.24 -10.62
CA GLU A 165 13.97 -9.27 -9.15
C GLU A 165 12.54 -9.56 -8.70
N HIS A 166 11.54 -8.96 -9.34
CA HIS A 166 10.13 -9.20 -9.03
C HIS A 166 9.75 -10.68 -9.24
N PHE A 167 10.05 -11.27 -10.41
CA PHE A 167 9.74 -12.69 -10.66
C PHE A 167 10.55 -13.65 -9.80
N LYS A 168 11.82 -13.32 -9.52
CA LYS A 168 12.63 -14.12 -8.59
C LYS A 168 12.00 -14.16 -7.19
N LYS A 169 11.42 -13.05 -6.73
CA LYS A 169 10.72 -12.98 -5.45
C LYS A 169 9.47 -13.87 -5.46
N HIS A 170 8.71 -13.88 -6.56
CA HIS A 170 7.58 -14.82 -6.75
C HIS A 170 8.03 -16.28 -6.70
N ASP A 171 9.08 -16.66 -7.44
CA ASP A 171 9.64 -18.02 -7.40
C ASP A 171 10.02 -18.43 -5.97
N GLU A 172 10.67 -17.54 -5.21
CA GLU A 172 11.04 -17.79 -3.80
C GLU A 172 9.83 -17.95 -2.87
N MET A 173 8.75 -17.21 -3.13
CA MET A 173 7.49 -17.31 -2.39
C MET A 173 6.76 -18.62 -2.70
N GLU A 174 6.62 -18.99 -3.97
CA GLU A 174 6.03 -20.27 -4.39
C GLU A 174 6.79 -21.45 -3.77
N ASP A 175 8.13 -21.45 -3.83
CA ASP A 175 8.97 -22.46 -3.19
C ASP A 175 8.76 -22.54 -1.66
N ALA A 176 8.52 -21.41 -1.01
CA ALA A 176 8.22 -21.36 0.43
C ALA A 176 6.82 -21.93 0.73
N GLU A 177 5.82 -21.62 -0.10
CA GLU A 177 4.46 -22.13 0.01
C GLU A 177 4.41 -23.64 -0.21
N GLU A 178 5.06 -24.16 -1.24
CA GLU A 178 5.15 -25.61 -1.50
C GLU A 178 5.78 -26.35 -0.32
N ARG A 179 6.85 -25.79 0.26
CA ARG A 179 7.48 -26.35 1.47
C ARG A 179 6.53 -26.35 2.66
N LEU A 180 5.78 -25.26 2.86
CA LEU A 180 4.79 -25.16 3.92
C LEU A 180 3.66 -26.17 3.74
N GLU A 181 3.10 -26.30 2.54
CA GLU A 181 2.07 -27.29 2.21
C GLU A 181 2.55 -28.73 2.43
N ALA A 182 3.79 -29.03 2.03
CA ALA A 182 4.40 -30.32 2.26
C ALA A 182 4.50 -30.64 3.76
N MET A 183 4.84 -29.65 4.59
CA MET A 183 4.85 -29.80 6.05
C MET A 183 3.45 -29.99 6.63
N GLN A 184 2.43 -29.28 6.12
CA GLN A 184 1.05 -29.41 6.60
C GLN A 184 0.42 -30.78 6.29
N LYS A 185 0.89 -31.46 5.23
CA LYS A 185 0.49 -32.85 4.90
C LYS A 185 1.03 -33.87 5.91
N LEU A 186 2.05 -33.53 6.69
CA LEU A 186 2.60 -34.41 7.73
C LEU A 186 1.71 -34.36 8.98
N ALA A 187 1.32 -35.53 9.48
CA ALA A 187 0.57 -35.63 10.74
C ALA A 187 1.37 -35.10 11.94
N ILE A 188 2.71 -35.21 11.90
CA ILE A 188 3.63 -34.72 12.91
C ILE A 188 4.89 -34.20 12.20
N VAL A 189 5.27 -32.96 12.47
CA VAL A 189 6.55 -32.38 12.02
C VAL A 189 7.60 -32.61 13.11
N GLU A 190 8.45 -33.62 12.94
CA GLU A 190 9.37 -34.09 14.00
C GLU A 190 10.35 -33.02 14.52
N SER A 191 10.78 -32.09 13.65
CA SER A 191 11.63 -30.95 14.03
C SER A 191 10.96 -30.02 15.04
N ASN A 192 9.63 -29.91 15.00
CA ASN A 192 8.83 -29.08 15.90
C ASN A 192 8.53 -29.77 17.23
N ILE A 193 8.86 -31.07 17.39
CA ILE A 193 8.68 -31.78 18.67
C ILE A 193 9.68 -31.20 19.68
N PRO A 194 9.25 -30.62 20.81
CA PRO A 194 10.16 -30.14 21.84
C PRO A 194 11.05 -31.26 22.39
N GLN A 195 12.30 -30.93 22.75
CA GLN A 195 13.31 -31.91 23.18
C GLN A 195 12.84 -32.84 24.31
N LYS A 196 12.01 -32.33 25.24
CA LYS A 196 11.44 -33.10 26.36
C LYS A 196 10.50 -34.26 25.94
N PHE A 197 10.03 -34.27 24.69
CA PHE A 197 9.15 -35.32 24.14
C PHE A 197 9.87 -36.22 23.12
N ARG A 198 11.13 -35.93 22.80
CA ARG A 198 11.93 -36.79 21.92
C ARG A 198 12.50 -37.96 22.74
N ARG A 199 12.41 -39.17 22.20
CA ARG A 199 13.02 -40.35 22.82
C ARG A 199 14.54 -40.22 22.72
N GLN A 200 15.25 -40.20 23.85
CA GLN A 200 16.71 -40.19 23.85
C GLN A 200 17.20 -41.51 23.23
N ALA A 201 18.03 -41.40 22.18
CA ALA A 201 18.71 -42.52 21.53
C ALA A 201 19.98 -42.91 22.30
#